data_AF-A0A949FZW8-F1
#
_entry.id   AF-A0A949FZW8-F1
#
_cell.length_a   1.000
_cell.length_b   1.000
_cell.length_c   1.000
_cell.angle_alpha   90.00
_cell.angle_beta   90.00
_cell.angle_gamma   90.00
#
_symmetry.space_group_name_H-M   'P 1'
#
loop_
_entity.id
_entity.type
_entity.pdbx_description
1 polymer ?
#
loop_
_entity_poly.entity_id
_entity_poly.type
_entity_poly.pdbx_seq_one_letter_code
_entity_poly.pdbx_strand_id
1 'polypeptide(L)' 'MNDLKIFAGPANTALAQDICRYLNLPMGKLSLSRFPDGEISCKIDEDVRGRDVFIVQPTCPPVNEH' A
#
# COMPACT_ATOMS: atom_id res chain seq x y z
N MET A 1 15.40 -6.93 -14.80
CA MET A 1 14.40 -5.89 -15.11
C MET A 1 13.65 -5.63 -13.84
N ASN A 2 13.71 -4.40 -13.32
CA ASN A 2 13.07 -4.02 -12.06
C ASN A 2 11.56 -4.16 -12.21
N ASP A 3 11.00 -5.11 -11.48
CA ASP A 3 9.56 -5.35 -11.39
C ASP A 3 8.98 -4.33 -10.41
N LEU A 4 8.16 -3.40 -10.90
CA LEU A 4 7.59 -2.32 -10.09
C LEU A 4 6.45 -2.85 -9.23
N LYS A 5 6.47 -2.53 -7.93
CA LYS A 5 5.42 -2.90 -6.97
C LYS A 5 4.82 -1.67 -6.33
N ILE A 6 3.49 -1.61 -6.32
CA ILE A 6 2.73 -0.49 -5.77
C ILE A 6 1.84 -1.02 -4.65
N PHE A 7 2.04 -0.50 -3.45
CA PHE A 7 1.22 -0.82 -2.27
C PHE A 7 0.43 0.41 -1.85
N ALA A 8 -0.70 0.20 -1.20
CA ALA A 8 -1.59 1.25 -0.75
C ALA A 8 -1.89 1.10 0.74
N GLY A 9 -1.81 2.20 1.48
CA GLY A 9 -2.36 2.22 2.83
C GLY A 9 -3.87 2.45 2.83
N PRO A 10 -4.51 2.49 4.02
CA PRO A 10 -5.95 2.66 4.14
C PRO A 10 -6.42 4.09 3.86
N ALA A 11 -5.52 5.08 3.79
CA ALA A 11 -5.92 6.48 3.63
C ALA A 11 -6.59 6.75 2.27
N ASN A 12 -6.09 6.13 1.20
CA ASN A 12 -6.71 6.28 -0.13
C ASN A 12 -6.37 5.12 -1.08
N THR A 13 -7.10 4.01 -0.95
CA THR A 13 -6.94 2.85 -1.83
C THR A 13 -7.47 3.11 -3.25
N ALA A 14 -8.44 4.00 -3.42
CA ALA A 14 -9.00 4.34 -4.73
C ALA A 14 -7.96 5.02 -5.62
N LEU A 15 -7.23 6.00 -5.09
CA LEU A 15 -6.13 6.66 -5.80
C LEU A 15 -5.05 5.66 -6.21
N ALA A 16 -4.67 4.76 -5.30
CA ALA A 16 -3.68 3.74 -5.61
C ALA A 16 -4.14 2.79 -6.72
N GLN A 17 -5.42 2.40 -6.73
CA GLN A 17 -6.00 1.61 -7.81
C GLN A 17 -5.98 2.36 -9.15
N ASP A 18 -6.25 3.66 -9.16
CA ASP A 18 -6.22 4.46 -10.39
C ASP A 18 -4.79 4.61 -10.93
N ILE A 19 -3.79 4.76 -10.05
CA ILE A 19 -2.37 4.74 -10.42
C ILE A 19 -1.99 3.37 -11.02
N CYS A 20 -2.37 2.27 -10.37
CA CYS A 20 -2.15 0.92 -10.86
C CYS A 20 -2.79 0.69 -12.24
N ARG A 21 -4.04 1.15 -12.44
CA ARG A 21 -4.75 1.09 -13.73
C ARG A 21 -4.02 1.89 -14.81
N TYR A 22 -3.59 3.11 -14.49
CA TYR A 22 -2.87 3.98 -15.42
C TYR A 22 -1.53 3.36 -15.86
N LEU A 23 -0.82 2.71 -14.94
CA LEU A 23 0.45 2.03 -15.22
C LEU A 23 0.27 0.61 -15.78
N ASN A 24 -0.98 0.13 -15.87
CA ASN A 24 -1.34 -1.24 -16.26
C ASN A 24 -0.62 -2.31 -15.42
N LEU A 25 -0.54 -2.07 -14.10
CA LEU A 25 0.09 -2.95 -13.13
C LEU A 25 -0.92 -3.42 -12.07
N PRO A 26 -0.79 -4.64 -11.54
CA PRO A 26 -1.59 -5.06 -10.41
C PRO A 26 -1.16 -4.32 -9.14
N MET A 27 -2.13 -4.04 -8.27
CA MET A 27 -1.85 -3.56 -6.91
C MET A 27 -1.23 -4.69 -6.08
N GLY A 28 -0.24 -4.33 -5.26
CA GLY A 28 0.43 -5.27 -4.37
C GLY A 28 -0.50 -5.82 -3.29
N LYS A 29 -0.28 -7.08 -2.92
CA LYS A 29 -1.00 -7.80 -1.88
C LYS A 29 -0.41 -7.49 -0.52
N LEU A 30 -1.24 -6.91 0.32
CA LEU A 30 -0.91 -6.57 1.69
C LEU A 30 -2.12 -6.84 2.59
N SER A 31 -1.84 -7.32 3.79
CA SER A 31 -2.81 -7.43 4.88
C SER A 31 -2.54 -6.31 5.87
N LEU A 32 -3.54 -5.45 6.05
CA LEU A 32 -3.56 -4.43 7.09
C LEU A 32 -4.64 -4.78 8.11
N SER A 33 -4.28 -4.77 9.38
CA SER A 33 -5.23 -4.88 10.48
C SER A 33 -4.89 -3.88 11.57
N ARG A 34 -5.92 -3.44 12.30
CA ARG A 34 -5.79 -2.59 13.47
C ARG A 34 -6.16 -3.41 14.70
N PHE A 35 -5.26 -3.46 15.68
CA PHE A 35 -5.52 -4.11 16.94
C PHE A 35 -6.40 -3.23 17.84
N PRO A 36 -7.11 -3.81 18.84
CA PRO A 36 -7.99 -3.05 19.73
C PRO A 36 -7.29 -1.97 20.57
N ASP A 37 -5.98 -2.10 20.78
CA ASP A 37 -5.13 -1.12 21.47
C ASP A 37 -4.68 0.04 20.57
N GLY A 38 -5.02 0.01 19.27
CA GLY A 38 -4.70 1.03 18.30
C GLY A 38 -3.44 0.76 17.49
N GLU A 39 -2.70 -0.33 17.76
CA GLU A 39 -1.55 -0.73 16.95
C GLU A 39 -1.97 -1.16 15.54
N ILE A 40 -1.10 -0.87 14.56
CA ILE A 40 -1.32 -1.24 13.16
C ILE A 40 -0.39 -2.40 12.80
N SER A 41 -0.98 -3.51 12.35
CA SER A 41 -0.24 -4.61 11.75
C SER A 41 -0.26 -4.47 10.23
N CYS A 42 0.92 -4.46 9.63
CA CYS A 42 1.10 -4.46 8.18
C CYS A 42 1.94 -5.66 7.78
N LYS A 43 1.40 -6.50 6.89
CA LYS A 43 2.08 -7.66 6.35
C LYS A 43 1.99 -7.65 4.83
N ILE A 44 3.13 -7.75 4.16
CA ILE A 44 3.21 -7.92 2.72
C ILE A 44 3.02 -9.41 2.43
N ASP A 45 2.03 -9.76 1.59
CA ASP A 45 1.68 -11.15 1.25
C ASP A 45 2.24 -11.57 -0.13
N GLU A 46 3.33 -10.93 -0.55
CA GLU A 46 4.06 -11.27 -1.76
C GLU A 46 5.57 -11.02 -1.60
N ASP A 47 6.36 -11.61 -2.50
CA ASP A 47 7.80 -11.36 -2.54
C ASP A 47 8.07 -9.95 -3.10
N VAL A 48 8.95 -9.21 -2.43
CA VAL A 48 9.35 -7.84 -2.80
C VAL A 48 10.87 -7.68 -2.91
N ARG A 49 11.63 -8.75 -2.69
CA ARG A 49 13.10 -8.69 -2.69
C ARG A 49 13.63 -8.30 -4.08
N GLY A 50 14.47 -7.26 -4.12
CA GLY A 50 15.08 -6.78 -5.37
C GLY A 50 14.11 -6.11 -6.34
N ARG A 51 12.92 -5.70 -5.87
CA ARG A 51 11.92 -4.97 -6.63
C ARG A 51 11.92 -3.48 -6.26
N ASP A 52 11.45 -2.66 -7.18
CA ASP A 52 11.22 -1.24 -6.92
C ASP A 52 9.84 -1.06 -6.29
N VAL A 53 9.80 -0.58 -5.05
CA VAL A 53 8.57 -0.52 -4.25
C VAL A 53 8.12 0.92 -4.04
N PHE A 54 6.86 1.19 -4.36
CA PHE A 54 6.20 2.47 -4.16
C PHE A 54 5.01 2.30 -3.22
N ILE A 55 4.89 3.20 -2.24
CA ILE A 55 3.82 3.19 -1.25
C ILE A 55 2.97 4.44 -1.47
N VAL A 56 1.68 4.23 -1.74
CA VAL A 56 0.69 5.29 -1.87
C VAL A 56 -0.05 5.42 -0.54
N GLN A 57 0.31 6.44 0.22
CA GLN A 57 -0.34 6.77 1.49
C GLN A 57 -0.43 8.29 1.64
N PRO A 58 -1.55 8.89 1.23
CA PRO A 58 -1.82 10.28 1.57
C PRO A 58 -1.97 10.43 3.08
N THR A 59 -1.26 11.38 3.68
CA THR A 59 -1.38 11.72 5.11
C THR A 59 -2.51 12.71 5.35
N CYS A 60 -3.69 12.45 4.76
CA CYS A 60 -4.87 13.25 5.03
C CYS A 60 -5.37 13.04 6.48
N PRO A 61 -6.18 13.95 7.04
CA PRO A 61 -6.75 13.73 8.37
C PRO A 61 -7.55 12.42 8.45
N PRO A 62 -7.38 11.59 9.50
CA PRO A 62 -6.46 11.72 10.64
C PRO A 62 -4.98 11.43 10.31
N VAL A 63 -4.16 12.50 10.31
CA VAL A 63 -2.75 12.48 9.86
C VAL A 63 -1.86 11.49 10.63
N ASN A 64 -2.15 11.26 11.92
CA ASN A 64 -1.33 10.37 12.75
C ASN A 64 -1.68 8.88 12.56
N GLU A 65 -2.83 8.58 11.97
CA GLU A 65 -3.31 7.20 11.76
C GLU A 65 -3.12 6.74 10.31
N HIS A 66 -2.83 7.67 9.40
CA HIS A 66 -2.68 7.47 7.97
C HIS A 66 -1.21 7.49 7.55
#